data_AF-A0ABD2M7S6-F1
#
_entry.id   AF-A0ABD2M7S6-F1
#
_cell.length_a   1.000
_cell.length_b   1.000
_cell.length_c   1.000
_cell.angle_alpha   90.00
_cell.angle_beta   90.00
_cell.angle_gamma   90.00
#
_symmetry.space_group_name_H-M   'P 1'
#
loop_
_entity.id
_entity.type
_entity.pdbx_description
1 polymer ?
#
loop_
_entity_poly.entity_id
_entity_poly.type
_entity_poly.pdbx_seq_one_letter_code
_entity_poly.pdbx_strand_id
1 'polypeptide(L)'
;MNRIRRALTVVHSSNESNIPELKFGGGATLFPAEYADDVDFYLRQLERRSLLASDFLSRHKTVDGRMRQILVDWLVHVQVRLKLTNETFSLSVYILDRSLLALIEINKTNLQLLGVTCIFIAAKFEEMVMPNVADFVYVAANMFKKEHIMWMEPRK
;
A
#
# COMPACT_ATOMS: atom_id res chain seq x y z
N MET A 1 15.41 -16.16 8.62
CA MET A 1 15.00 -15.27 7.51
C MET A 1 16.17 -15.02 6.54
N ASN A 2 16.70 -16.07 5.91
CA ASN A 2 17.87 -16.02 5.01
C ASN A 2 17.44 -16.14 3.53
N ARG A 3 16.59 -15.23 3.03
CA ARG A 3 16.12 -15.28 1.63
C ARG A 3 16.21 -13.97 0.86
N ILE A 4 17.10 -13.05 1.26
CA ILE A 4 17.40 -11.83 0.50
C ILE A 4 18.92 -11.69 0.29
N ARG A 5 19.56 -12.78 -0.14
CA ARG A 5 20.92 -12.76 -0.69
C ARG A 5 20.87 -13.43 -2.06
N ARG A 6 20.50 -12.68 -3.10
CA ARG A 6 20.81 -13.05 -4.49
C ARG A 6 21.77 -12.01 -5.04
N ALA A 7 22.82 -12.52 -5.67
CA ALA A 7 24.05 -11.82 -5.98
C ALA A 7 23.83 -10.62 -6.91
N LEU A 8 24.33 -9.46 -6.48
CA LEU A 8 24.69 -8.34 -7.35
C LEU A 8 25.76 -8.88 -8.32
N THR A 9 25.39 -9.14 -9.57
CA THR A 9 26.35 -9.50 -10.61
C THR A 9 26.41 -8.34 -11.59
N VAL A 10 27.50 -7.57 -11.54
CA VAL A 10 27.76 -6.48 -12.49
C VAL A 10 28.21 -7.13 -13.81
N VAL A 11 27.29 -7.27 -14.76
CA VAL A 11 27.62 -7.76 -16.10
C VAL A 11 28.12 -6.57 -16.93
N HIS A 12 29.41 -6.58 -17.25
CA HIS A 12 30.00 -5.61 -18.17
C HIS A 12 29.67 -6.04 -19.61
N SER A 13 28.73 -5.34 -20.25
CA SER A 13 28.44 -5.48 -21.68
C SER A 13 29.18 -4.40 -22.47
N SER A 14 30.08 -4.82 -23.35
CA SER A 14 30.88 -3.96 -24.22
C SER A 14 30.08 -3.49 -25.45
N ASN A 15 29.37 -2.36 -25.37
CA ASN A 15 29.35 -1.27 -26.36
C ASN A 15 28.20 -0.26 -26.16
N GLU A 16 28.58 1.02 -26.22
CA GLU A 16 27.80 2.25 -26.47
C GLU A 16 26.47 2.48 -25.72
N SER A 17 26.60 2.78 -24.43
CA SER A 17 25.93 3.84 -23.63
C SER A 17 25.93 3.37 -22.18
N ASN A 18 27.04 3.64 -21.50
CA ASN A 18 27.46 2.93 -20.29
C ASN A 18 26.72 3.47 -19.05
N ILE A 19 25.41 3.26 -18.96
CA ILE A 19 24.60 3.49 -17.76
C ILE A 19 24.40 2.12 -17.10
N PRO A 20 25.05 1.83 -15.95
CA PRO A 20 24.97 0.50 -15.33
C PRO A 20 23.58 0.19 -14.75
N GLU A 21 22.73 -0.48 -15.54
CA GLU A 21 21.36 -0.80 -15.14
C GLU A 21 21.28 -1.71 -13.90
N LEU A 22 20.61 -1.25 -12.85
CA LEU A 22 20.30 -2.06 -11.68
C LEU A 22 19.00 -2.85 -11.91
N LYS A 23 19.13 -4.18 -12.05
CA LYS A 23 18.01 -5.10 -12.22
C LYS A 23 17.60 -5.72 -10.88
N PHE A 24 16.52 -5.22 -10.30
CA PHE A 24 15.85 -5.92 -9.20
C PHE A 24 14.89 -6.98 -9.78
N GLY A 25 14.79 -8.14 -9.13
CA GLY A 25 14.15 -9.35 -9.67
C GLY A 25 12.82 -9.09 -10.37
N GLY A 26 12.83 -9.11 -11.70
CA GLY A 26 11.67 -8.77 -12.53
C GLY A 26 11.96 -7.89 -13.75
N GLY A 27 13.13 -7.98 -14.38
CA GLY A 27 13.34 -7.61 -15.79
C GLY A 27 13.30 -6.14 -16.23
N ALA A 28 12.67 -5.22 -15.49
CA ALA A 28 12.58 -3.81 -15.89
C ALA A 28 13.58 -2.92 -15.14
N THR A 29 14.40 -2.19 -15.89
CA THR A 29 15.22 -1.08 -15.39
C THR A 29 14.30 0.11 -15.12
N LEU A 30 14.00 0.42 -13.85
CA LEU A 30 13.05 1.49 -13.50
C LEU A 30 13.68 2.89 -13.44
N PHE A 31 15.00 2.97 -13.23
CA PHE A 31 15.72 4.24 -13.09
C PHE A 31 17.08 4.18 -13.77
N PRO A 32 17.56 5.30 -14.33
CA PRO A 32 18.95 5.44 -14.74
C PRO A 32 19.89 5.13 -13.57
N ALA A 33 21.00 4.45 -13.85
CA ALA A 33 21.97 4.00 -12.83
C ALA A 33 22.48 5.13 -11.93
N GLU A 34 22.59 6.33 -12.49
CA GLU A 34 23.08 7.53 -11.81
C GLU A 34 22.22 7.92 -10.60
N TYR A 35 20.93 7.57 -10.57
CA TYR A 35 20.04 7.86 -9.44
C TYR A 35 19.87 6.70 -8.48
N ALA A 36 20.45 5.54 -8.76
CA ALA A 36 20.08 4.33 -8.04
C ALA A 36 20.53 4.35 -6.57
N ASP A 37 21.72 4.90 -6.29
CA ASP A 37 22.23 5.05 -4.93
C ASP A 37 21.39 6.06 -4.13
N ASP A 38 21.00 7.17 -4.75
CA ASP A 38 20.16 8.21 -4.13
C ASP A 38 18.75 7.69 -3.83
N VAL A 39 18.16 6.95 -4.78
CA VAL A 39 16.85 6.31 -4.64
C VAL A 39 16.89 5.23 -3.56
N ASP A 40 17.87 4.33 -3.55
CA ASP A 40 18.02 3.31 -2.51
C ASP A 40 18.20 3.96 -1.13
N PHE A 41 19.07 4.97 -1.03
CA PHE A 41 19.25 5.73 0.21
C PHE A 41 17.94 6.35 0.68
N TYR A 42 17.22 7.05 -0.20
CA TYR A 42 15.95 7.68 0.13
C TYR A 42 14.88 6.67 0.58
N LEU A 43 14.72 5.56 -0.15
CA LEU A 43 13.76 4.51 0.17
C LEU A 43 14.06 3.85 1.53
N ARG A 44 15.34 3.63 1.87
CA ARG A 44 15.73 3.14 3.21
C ARG A 44 15.40 4.13 4.32
N GLN A 45 15.55 5.43 4.07
CA GLN A 45 15.15 6.44 5.06
C GLN A 45 13.64 6.47 5.25
N LEU A 46 12.87 6.34 4.16
CA LEU A 46 11.43 6.22 4.23
C LEU A 46 11.00 4.96 5.00
N GLU A 47 11.61 3.81 4.73
CA GLU A 47 11.33 2.56 5.43
C GLU A 47 11.43 2.74 6.95
N ARG A 48 12.53 3.34 7.43
CA ARG A 48 12.75 3.62 8.86
C ARG A 48 11.69 4.55 9.46
N ARG A 49 11.26 5.58 8.73
CA ARG A 49 10.25 6.55 9.21
C ARG A 49 8.82 6.01 9.17
N SER A 50 8.58 5.01 8.33
CA SER A 50 7.28 4.38 8.12
C SER A 50 7.01 3.23 9.09
N LEU A 51 8.01 2.80 9.88
CA LEU A 51 7.82 1.77 10.90
C LEU A 51 6.80 2.20 11.95
N LEU A 52 5.96 1.25 12.34
CA LEU A 52 4.98 1.41 13.41
C LEU A 52 5.45 0.64 14.64
N ALA A 53 5.22 1.21 15.82
CA ALA A 53 5.45 0.52 17.08
C ALA A 53 4.53 -0.72 17.15
N SER A 54 4.99 -1.81 17.76
CA SER A 54 4.22 -3.07 17.82
C SER A 54 2.86 -2.93 18.51
N ASP A 55 2.73 -1.94 19.39
CA ASP A 55 1.56 -1.62 20.19
C ASP A 55 0.80 -0.39 19.69
N PHE A 56 0.98 0.02 18.42
CA PHE A 56 0.33 1.21 17.86
C PHE A 56 -1.21 1.17 17.92
N LEU A 57 -1.80 -0.03 18.05
CA LEU A 57 -3.24 -0.23 18.22
C LEU A 57 -3.73 -0.11 19.67
N SER A 58 -2.84 0.06 20.66
CA SER A 58 -3.17 0.10 22.09
C SER A 58 -4.20 1.17 22.50
N ARG A 59 -4.37 2.20 21.68
CA ARG A 59 -5.36 3.28 21.88
C ARG A 59 -6.79 2.83 21.57
N HIS A 60 -6.96 1.81 20.74
CA HIS A 60 -8.28 1.29 20.35
C HIS A 60 -8.74 0.22 21.34
N LYS A 61 -9.90 0.43 21.97
CA LYS A 61 -10.47 -0.57 22.90
C LYS A 61 -11.09 -1.76 22.18
N THR A 62 -11.60 -1.54 20.97
CA THR A 62 -12.40 -2.53 20.24
C THR A 62 -11.70 -3.11 19.02
N VAL A 63 -10.55 -2.56 18.58
CA VAL A 63 -9.81 -3.05 17.42
C VAL A 63 -8.44 -3.51 17.86
N ASP A 64 -8.15 -4.79 17.62
CA ASP A 64 -6.86 -5.42 17.91
C ASP A 64 -6.16 -5.88 16.62
N GLY A 65 -4.97 -6.46 16.77
CA GLY A 65 -4.20 -7.00 15.65
C GLY A 65 -4.93 -8.10 14.87
N ARG A 66 -5.81 -8.86 15.53
CA ARG A 66 -6.61 -9.91 14.90
C ARG A 66 -7.70 -9.31 13.99
N MET A 67 -8.38 -8.26 14.45
CA MET A 67 -9.37 -7.55 13.64
C MET A 67 -8.73 -6.86 12.44
N ARG A 68 -7.55 -6.26 12.62
CA ARG A 68 -6.74 -5.76 11.50
C ARG A 68 -6.40 -6.87 10.51
N GLN A 69 -5.94 -8.03 10.98
CA GLN A 69 -5.62 -9.16 10.10
C GLN A 69 -6.83 -9.62 9.29
N ILE A 70 -8.00 -9.77 9.93
CA ILE A 70 -9.26 -10.15 9.26
C ILE A 70 -9.65 -9.10 8.21
N LEU A 71 -9.50 -7.81 8.51
CA LEU A 71 -9.77 -6.74 7.54
C LEU A 71 -8.82 -6.82 6.34
N VAL A 72 -7.51 -6.96 6.58
CA VAL A 72 -6.51 -7.01 5.50
C VAL A 72 -6.74 -8.22 4.59
N ASP A 73 -7.05 -9.39 5.16
CA ASP A 73 -7.44 -10.58 4.40
C ASP A 73 -8.67 -10.31 3.52
N TRP A 74 -9.70 -9.67 4.08
CA TRP A 74 -10.87 -9.27 3.30
C TRP A 74 -10.53 -8.27 2.19
N LEU A 75 -9.62 -7.31 2.43
CA LEU A 75 -9.19 -6.34 1.43
C LEU A 75 -8.42 -7.00 0.26
N VAL A 76 -7.75 -8.13 0.46
CA VAL A 76 -7.18 -8.92 -0.65
C VAL A 76 -8.29 -9.35 -1.61
N HIS A 77 -9.42 -9.83 -1.09
CA HIS A 77 -10.56 -10.19 -1.93
C HIS A 77 -11.15 -8.98 -2.68
N VAL A 78 -11.18 -7.80 -2.04
CA VAL A 78 -11.61 -6.56 -2.68
C VAL A 78 -10.67 -6.17 -3.82
N GLN A 79 -9.35 -6.19 -3.58
CA GLN A 79 -8.33 -5.88 -4.59
C GLN A 79 -8.45 -6.82 -5.80
N VAL A 80 -8.54 -8.14 -5.57
CA VAL A 80 -8.67 -9.12 -6.66
C VAL A 80 -9.94 -8.90 -7.48
N ARG A 81 -11.07 -8.61 -6.84
CA ARG A 81 -12.35 -8.34 -7.54
C ARG A 81 -12.31 -7.07 -8.38
N LEU A 82 -11.65 -6.02 -7.88
CA LEU A 82 -11.46 -4.77 -8.60
C LEU A 82 -10.28 -4.81 -9.58
N LYS A 83 -9.50 -5.91 -9.59
CA LYS A 83 -8.30 -6.10 -10.41
C LYS A 83 -7.25 -5.01 -10.23
N LEU A 84 -7.11 -4.50 -8.99
CA LEU A 84 -6.11 -3.49 -8.65
C LEU A 84 -4.71 -4.11 -8.57
N THR A 85 -3.68 -3.29 -8.68
CA THR A 85 -2.27 -3.74 -8.58
C THR A 85 -1.88 -4.11 -7.15
N ASN A 86 -0.76 -4.83 -6.99
CA ASN A 86 -0.23 -5.17 -5.67
C ASN A 86 0.35 -3.94 -4.95
N GLU A 87 0.82 -2.98 -5.73
CA GLU A 87 1.30 -1.67 -5.33
C GLU A 87 0.15 -0.88 -4.67
N THR A 88 -1.01 -0.82 -5.34
CA THR A 88 -2.25 -0.24 -4.78
C THR A 88 -2.64 -0.90 -3.46
N PHE A 89 -2.60 -2.24 -3.38
CA PHE A 89 -2.92 -2.95 -2.14
C PHE A 89 -1.92 -2.61 -1.01
N SER A 90 -0.63 -2.64 -1.31
CA SER A 90 0.43 -2.34 -0.34
C SER A 90 0.31 -0.92 0.20
N LEU A 91 0.05 0.05 -0.70
CA LEU A 91 -0.23 1.44 -0.33
C LEU A 91 -1.50 1.55 0.52
N SER A 92 -2.56 0.79 0.21
CA SER A 92 -3.80 0.82 1.00
C SER A 92 -3.61 0.35 2.44
N VAL A 93 -2.81 -0.71 2.65
CA VAL A 93 -2.49 -1.22 4.00
C VAL A 93 -1.61 -0.22 4.75
N TYR A 94 -0.65 0.41 4.07
CA TYR A 94 0.13 1.49 4.65
C TYR A 94 -0.76 2.66 5.11
N ILE A 95 -1.68 3.13 4.27
CA ILE A 95 -2.62 4.20 4.64
C ILE A 95 -3.49 3.77 5.82
N LEU A 96 -4.04 2.56 5.79
CA LEU A 96 -4.88 2.00 6.87
C LEU A 96 -4.17 2.06 8.22
N ASP A 97 -2.94 1.58 8.30
CA ASP A 97 -2.23 1.52 9.58
C ASP A 97 -1.88 2.91 10.11
N ARG A 98 -1.52 3.84 9.22
CA ARG A 98 -1.27 5.24 9.60
C ARG A 98 -2.55 5.93 10.06
N SER A 99 -3.68 5.65 9.43
CA SER A 99 -4.99 6.12 9.89
C SER A 99 -5.33 5.56 11.27
N LEU A 100 -5.11 4.26 11.51
CA LEU A 100 -5.35 3.65 12.82
C LEU A 100 -4.45 4.24 13.91
N LEU A 101 -3.20 4.58 13.62
CA LEU A 101 -2.32 5.27 14.56
C LEU A 101 -2.83 6.69 14.91
N ALA A 102 -3.36 7.41 13.92
CA ALA A 102 -3.83 8.79 14.10
C ALA A 102 -5.17 8.88 14.84
N LEU A 103 -6.08 7.93 14.62
CA LEU A 103 -7.41 7.90 15.23
C LEU A 103 -7.37 7.60 16.74
N ILE A 104 -8.36 8.11 17.48
CA ILE A 104 -8.50 7.87 18.92
C ILE A 104 -9.17 6.51 19.19
N GLU A 105 -10.30 6.25 18.54
CA GLU A 105 -11.04 4.99 18.64
C GLU A 105 -11.85 4.77 17.37
N ILE A 106 -12.00 3.51 16.94
CA ILE A 106 -12.84 3.13 15.81
C ILE A 106 -13.58 1.84 16.14
N ASN A 107 -14.83 1.71 15.70
CA ASN A 107 -15.62 0.49 15.85
C ASN A 107 -15.46 -0.42 14.61
N LYS A 108 -15.96 -1.66 14.70
CA LYS A 108 -15.87 -2.64 13.62
C LYS A 108 -16.48 -2.18 12.29
N THR A 109 -17.64 -1.52 12.31
CA THR A 109 -18.32 -1.05 11.09
C THR A 109 -17.51 0.04 10.39
N ASN A 110 -17.00 0.99 11.18
CA ASN A 110 -16.17 2.07 10.67
C ASN A 110 -14.80 1.56 10.24
N LEU A 111 -14.28 0.48 10.84
CA LEU A 111 -13.02 -0.15 10.43
C LEU A 111 -13.11 -0.71 9.00
N GLN A 112 -14.21 -1.36 8.64
CA GLN A 112 -14.42 -1.83 7.26
C GLN A 112 -14.59 -0.67 6.28
N LEU A 113 -15.35 0.37 6.66
CA LEU A 113 -15.48 1.59 5.85
C LEU A 113 -14.10 2.25 5.63
N LEU A 114 -13.30 2.37 6.69
CA LEU A 114 -11.94 2.89 6.61
C LEU A 114 -11.10 2.07 5.63
N GLY A 115 -11.13 0.75 5.73
CA GLY A 115 -10.41 -0.14 4.79
C GLY A 115 -10.80 0.10 3.32
N VAL A 116 -12.09 0.20 3.02
CA VAL A 116 -12.59 0.51 1.66
C VAL A 116 -12.13 1.89 1.21
N THR A 117 -12.18 2.88 2.10
CA THR A 117 -11.70 4.24 1.79
C THR A 117 -10.18 4.24 1.56
N CYS A 118 -9.39 3.48 2.31
CA CYS A 118 -7.94 3.38 2.12
C CYS A 118 -7.58 2.80 0.75
N ILE A 119 -8.25 1.73 0.31
CA ILE A 119 -8.00 1.16 -1.02
C ILE A 119 -8.51 2.06 -2.14
N PHE A 120 -9.61 2.79 -1.91
CA PHE A 120 -10.09 3.81 -2.83
C PHE A 120 -9.10 4.97 -2.99
N ILE A 121 -8.51 5.45 -1.89
CA ILE A 121 -7.45 6.47 -1.94
C ILE A 121 -6.22 5.92 -2.65
N ALA A 122 -5.73 4.74 -2.29
CA ALA A 122 -4.57 4.14 -2.94
C ALA A 122 -4.77 3.99 -4.45
N ALA A 123 -5.96 3.58 -4.89
CA ALA A 123 -6.28 3.45 -6.30
C ALA A 123 -6.22 4.80 -7.05
N LYS A 124 -6.50 5.94 -6.40
CA LYS A 124 -6.31 7.27 -7.03
C LYS A 124 -4.84 7.60 -7.30
N PHE A 125 -3.93 7.02 -6.52
CA PHE A 125 -2.50 7.31 -6.61
C PHE A 125 -1.76 6.36 -7.56
N GLU A 126 -2.12 5.08 -7.55
CA GLU A 126 -1.33 4.03 -8.23
C GLU A 126 -1.97 3.53 -9.53
N GLU A 127 -3.29 3.62 -9.70
CA GLU A 127 -3.96 3.08 -10.88
C GLU A 127 -3.99 4.08 -12.04
N MET A 128 -3.57 3.62 -13.21
CA MET A 128 -3.69 4.39 -14.46
C MET A 128 -5.15 4.60 -14.84
N VAL A 129 -6.01 3.60 -14.60
CA VAL A 129 -7.45 3.66 -14.83
C VAL A 129 -8.18 3.29 -13.54
N MET A 130 -8.65 4.31 -12.85
CA MET A 130 -9.32 4.13 -11.57
C MET A 130 -10.74 3.57 -11.75
N PRO A 131 -11.15 2.53 -10.99
CA PRO A 131 -12.55 2.11 -10.92
C PRO A 131 -13.45 3.22 -10.38
N ASN A 132 -14.74 3.18 -10.72
CA ASN A 132 -15.70 4.14 -10.20
C ASN A 132 -15.92 3.85 -8.71
N VAL A 133 -16.19 4.88 -7.90
CA VAL A 133 -16.59 4.71 -6.49
C VAL A 133 -17.79 3.77 -6.32
N ALA A 134 -18.67 3.68 -7.33
CA ALA A 134 -19.77 2.71 -7.35
C ALA A 134 -19.28 1.25 -7.33
N ASP A 135 -18.15 0.94 -7.95
CA ASP A 135 -17.57 -0.40 -7.98
C ASP A 135 -17.06 -0.80 -6.58
N PHE A 136 -16.48 0.14 -5.83
CA PHE A 136 -16.08 -0.08 -4.44
C PHE A 136 -17.28 -0.34 -3.53
N VAL A 137 -18.37 0.41 -3.71
CA VAL A 137 -19.64 0.21 -2.99
C VAL A 137 -20.22 -1.19 -3.30
N TYR A 138 -20.20 -1.58 -4.57
CA TYR A 138 -20.69 -2.89 -5.01
C TYR A 138 -19.86 -4.05 -4.43
N VAL A 139 -18.53 -3.97 -4.50
CA VAL A 139 -17.63 -5.01 -3.97
C VAL A 139 -17.70 -5.09 -2.44
N ALA A 140 -17.99 -3.97 -1.76
CA ALA A 140 -18.32 -3.93 -0.34
C ALA A 140 -19.77 -4.39 -0.03
N ALA A 141 -20.43 -5.12 -0.95
CA ALA A 141 -21.77 -5.67 -0.81
C ALA A 141 -22.83 -4.63 -0.39
N ASN A 142 -22.72 -3.39 -0.86
CA ASN A 142 -23.58 -2.27 -0.49
C ASN A 142 -23.68 -2.01 1.03
N MET A 143 -22.68 -2.46 1.80
CA MET A 143 -22.60 -2.15 3.24
C MET A 143 -22.45 -0.66 3.49
N PHE A 144 -21.93 0.08 2.51
CA PHE A 144 -21.71 1.52 2.57
C PHE A 144 -22.30 2.20 1.34
N LYS A 145 -22.65 3.48 1.49
CA LYS A 145 -23.01 4.33 0.37
C LYS A 145 -21.79 5.12 -0.09
N LYS A 146 -21.85 5.65 -1.32
CA LYS A 146 -20.80 6.54 -1.87
C LYS A 146 -20.47 7.67 -0.90
N GLU A 147 -21.49 8.26 -0.27
CA GLU A 147 -21.32 9.39 0.64
C GLU A 147 -20.46 9.02 1.86
N HIS A 148 -20.55 7.78 2.34
CA HIS A 148 -19.73 7.32 3.47
C HIS A 148 -18.25 7.26 3.09
N ILE A 149 -17.93 6.71 1.90
CA ILE A 149 -16.55 6.64 1.40
C ILE A 149 -15.99 8.06 1.20
N MET A 150 -16.78 8.94 0.59
CA MET A 150 -16.40 10.34 0.33
C MET A 150 -16.29 11.19 1.60
N TRP A 151 -17.00 10.83 2.68
CA TRP A 151 -16.92 11.51 3.96
C TRP A 151 -15.73 11.04 4.79
N MET A 152 -15.41 9.74 4.74
CA MET A 152 -14.23 9.16 5.38
C MET A 152 -12.93 9.58 4.66
N GLU A 153 -12.99 9.85 3.36
CA GLU A 153 -11.86 10.42 2.63
C GLU A 153 -11.50 11.80 3.20
N PRO A 154 -10.23 12.05 3.60
CA PRO A 154 -9.82 13.35 4.10
C PRO A 154 -10.07 14.45 3.06
N ARG A 155 -10.87 15.45 3.42
CA ARG A 155 -11.03 16.65 2.59
C ARG A 155 -9.80 17.54 2.78
N LYS A 156 -9.19 17.96 1.67
CA LYS A 156 -8.19 19.04 1.66
C LYS A 156 -8.83 20.35 2.10
#